data_AF-A0A3R7XLU0-F1
#
_entry.id   AF-A0A3R7XLU0-F1
#
_cell.length_a   1.000
_cell.length_b   1.000
_cell.length_c   1.000
_cell.angle_alpha   90.00
_cell.angle_beta   90.00
_cell.angle_gamma   90.00
#
_symmetry.space_group_name_H-M   'P 1'
#
loop_
_entity.id
_entity.type
_entity.pdbx_description
1 polymer ?
#
loop_
_entity_poly.entity_id
_entity_poly.type
_entity_poly.pdbx_seq_one_letter_code
_entity_poly.pdbx_strand_id
1 'polypeptide(L)'
;METLSPLMLENRNSFLKQFKNESLEIVSKKLNELFEIEKDQLKRIVLLASRVETIRKRIENINSTQSKIEPTPNVESKEVKAPSEKKETDEKEKTDHTWVKVVMKESAEVNGVRFPEGIQIDVSQEDSKRLIKSGKAEVI
;
A
#
# COMPACT_ATOMS: atom_id res chain seq x y z
N MET A 1 -4.62 -12.10 -26.76
CA MET A 1 -4.17 -12.74 -25.50
C MET A 1 -4.78 -14.12 -25.46
N GLU A 2 -3.97 -15.17 -25.34
CA GLU A 2 -4.50 -16.50 -25.04
C GLU A 2 -5.03 -16.49 -23.61
N THR A 3 -6.30 -16.87 -23.45
CA THR A 3 -6.96 -17.01 -22.16
C THR A 3 -7.00 -18.48 -21.76
N LEU A 4 -6.95 -18.77 -20.46
CA LEU A 4 -7.18 -20.12 -19.94
C LEU A 4 -8.50 -20.68 -20.48
N SER A 5 -8.54 -21.99 -20.78
CA SER A 5 -9.77 -22.64 -21.20
C SER A 5 -10.83 -22.57 -20.09
N PRO A 6 -12.14 -22.65 -20.42
CA PRO A 6 -13.21 -22.60 -19.44
C PRO A 6 -13.06 -23.64 -18.32
N LEU A 7 -12.64 -24.86 -18.68
CA LEU A 7 -12.38 -25.94 -17.73
C LEU A 7 -11.26 -25.60 -16.74
N MET A 8 -10.18 -24.95 -17.22
CA MET A 8 -9.08 -24.52 -16.34
C MET A 8 -9.52 -23.41 -15.39
N LEU A 9 -10.35 -22.47 -15.85
CA LEU A 9 -10.94 -21.44 -15.00
C LEU A 9 -11.85 -22.03 -13.93
N GLU A 10 -12.67 -23.01 -14.30
CA GLU A 10 -13.53 -23.74 -13.35
C GLU A 10 -12.70 -24.48 -12.30
N ASN A 11 -11.68 -25.22 -12.73
CA ASN A 11 -10.78 -25.94 -11.83
C ASN A 11 -10.05 -24.99 -10.87
N ARG A 12 -9.54 -23.86 -11.38
CA ARG A 12 -8.96 -22.79 -10.55
C ARG A 12 -9.97 -22.25 -9.54
N ASN A 13 -11.19 -21.95 -9.96
CA ASN A 13 -12.23 -21.42 -9.08
C ASN A 13 -12.61 -22.44 -7.99
N SER A 14 -12.76 -23.71 -8.37
CA SER A 14 -13.04 -24.80 -7.44
C SER A 14 -11.91 -24.99 -6.44
N PHE A 15 -10.66 -24.94 -6.90
CA PHE A 15 -9.47 -25.00 -6.06
C PHE A 15 -9.44 -23.84 -5.06
N LEU A 16 -9.59 -22.59 -5.52
CA LEU A 16 -9.59 -21.40 -4.66
C LEU A 16 -10.77 -21.35 -3.67
N LYS A 17 -11.90 -22.01 -3.95
CA LYS A 17 -13.03 -22.10 -3.02
C LYS A 17 -12.62 -22.75 -1.69
N GLN A 18 -11.64 -23.65 -1.70
CA GLN A 18 -11.15 -24.35 -0.51
C GLN A 18 -10.44 -23.41 0.48
N PHE A 19 -9.96 -22.27 -0.01
CA PHE A 19 -9.19 -21.30 0.77
C PHE A 19 -9.97 -20.00 1.07
N LYS A 20 -11.31 -20.01 0.90
CA LYS A 20 -12.15 -18.81 1.03
C LYS A 20 -12.05 -18.09 2.37
N ASN A 21 -11.78 -18.83 3.44
CA ASN A 21 -11.72 -18.29 4.80
C ASN A 21 -10.28 -18.00 5.26
N GLU A 22 -9.30 -18.18 4.38
CA GLU A 22 -7.89 -17.98 4.70
C GLU A 22 -7.40 -16.59 4.25
N SER A 23 -6.40 -16.06 4.95
CA SER A 23 -5.77 -14.81 4.54
C SER A 23 -4.97 -15.00 3.25
N LEU A 24 -4.89 -13.95 2.41
CA LEU A 24 -4.14 -14.00 1.15
C LEU A 24 -2.65 -14.36 1.34
N GLU A 25 -2.11 -14.16 2.55
CA GLU A 25 -0.76 -14.58 2.91
C GLU A 25 -0.64 -16.09 3.08
N ILE A 26 -1.55 -16.69 3.84
CA ILE A 26 -1.58 -18.14 4.04
C ILE A 26 -1.83 -18.84 2.69
N VAL A 27 -2.78 -18.35 1.89
CA VAL A 27 -3.07 -18.90 0.56
C VAL A 27 -1.83 -18.89 -0.33
N SER A 28 -1.05 -17.80 -0.31
CA SER A 28 0.17 -17.71 -1.12
C SER A 28 1.25 -18.69 -0.69
N LYS A 29 1.43 -18.91 0.63
CA LYS A 29 2.37 -19.90 1.15
C LYS A 29 1.97 -21.32 0.74
N LYS A 30 0.70 -21.69 0.92
CA LYS A 30 0.18 -23.01 0.51
C LYS A 30 0.29 -23.25 -0.99
N LEU A 31 -0.02 -22.25 -1.81
CA LEU A 31 0.17 -22.32 -3.27
C LEU A 31 1.64 -22.49 -3.66
N ASN A 32 2.57 -22.00 -2.85
CA ASN A 32 3.99 -22.24 -3.06
C ASN A 32 4.36 -23.68 -2.76
N GLU A 33 4.04 -24.15 -1.56
CA GLU A 33 4.31 -25.52 -1.12
C GLU A 33 3.72 -26.57 -2.07
N LEU A 34 2.45 -26.41 -2.48
CA LEU A 34 1.79 -27.36 -3.38
C LEU A 34 2.43 -27.42 -4.77
N PHE A 35 2.93 -26.30 -5.29
CA PHE A 35 3.52 -26.24 -6.62
C PHE A 35 4.92 -26.86 -6.69
N GLU A 36 5.70 -26.77 -5.61
CA GLU A 36 7.04 -27.39 -5.55
C GLU A 36 6.96 -28.91 -5.66
N ILE A 37 5.91 -29.52 -5.11
CA ILE A 37 5.71 -30.97 -5.12
C ILE A 37 4.87 -31.47 -6.31
N GLU A 38 4.08 -30.61 -6.94
CA GLU A 38 3.16 -31.00 -8.01
C GLU A 38 3.89 -31.21 -9.35
N LYS A 39 3.69 -32.39 -9.94
CA LYS A 39 4.32 -32.80 -11.22
C LYS A 39 3.33 -32.83 -12.37
N ASP A 40 2.03 -32.98 -12.09
CA ASP A 40 1.00 -32.99 -13.12
C ASP A 40 0.88 -31.62 -13.79
N GLN A 41 1.01 -31.59 -15.11
CA GLN A 41 1.03 -30.33 -15.87
C GLN A 41 -0.29 -29.55 -15.74
N LEU A 42 -1.43 -30.22 -15.74
CA LEU A 42 -2.73 -29.56 -15.64
C LEU A 42 -2.92 -28.95 -14.25
N LYS A 43 -2.55 -29.68 -13.19
CA LYS A 43 -2.60 -29.16 -11.82
C LYS A 43 -1.61 -28.02 -11.61
N ARG A 44 -0.41 -28.09 -12.20
CA ARG A 44 0.55 -26.98 -12.19
C ARG A 44 -0.03 -25.73 -12.84
N ILE A 45 -0.73 -25.86 -13.97
CA ILE A 45 -1.43 -24.73 -14.60
C ILE A 45 -2.49 -24.16 -13.67
N VAL A 46 -3.29 -25.00 -13.02
CA VAL A 46 -4.31 -24.57 -12.05
C VAL A 46 -3.69 -23.82 -10.86
N LEU A 47 -2.57 -24.32 -10.32
CA LEU A 47 -1.82 -23.68 -9.23
C LEU A 47 -1.27 -22.32 -9.65
N LEU A 48 -0.67 -22.22 -10.84
CA LEU A 48 -0.17 -20.96 -11.38
C LEU A 48 -1.31 -19.95 -11.62
N ALA A 49 -2.41 -20.39 -12.20
CA ALA A 49 -3.60 -19.57 -12.39
C ALA A 49 -4.17 -19.07 -11.06
N SER A 50 -4.12 -19.91 -10.02
CA SER A 50 -4.55 -19.57 -8.66
C SER A 50 -3.61 -18.55 -8.01
N ARG A 51 -2.29 -18.63 -8.26
CA ARG A 51 -1.32 -17.62 -7.82
C ARG A 51 -1.59 -16.26 -8.47
N VAL A 52 -1.80 -16.23 -9.78
CA VAL A 52 -2.13 -14.99 -10.52
C VAL A 52 -3.40 -14.35 -9.95
N GLU A 53 -4.45 -15.14 -9.70
CA GLU A 53 -5.69 -14.66 -9.10
C GLU A 53 -5.49 -14.12 -7.68
N THR A 54 -4.67 -14.79 -6.87
CA THR A 54 -4.33 -14.34 -5.52
C THR A 54 -3.56 -13.01 -5.54
N ILE A 55 -2.63 -12.84 -6.50
CA ILE A 55 -1.91 -11.59 -6.70
C ILE A 55 -2.88 -10.46 -7.11
N ARG A 56 -3.80 -10.72 -8.03
CA ARG A 56 -4.82 -9.73 -8.43
C ARG A 56 -5.65 -9.26 -7.23
N LYS A 57 -6.13 -10.18 -6.39
CA LYS A 57 -6.85 -9.84 -5.16
C LYS A 57 -6.02 -8.99 -4.20
N ARG A 58 -4.71 -9.26 -4.08
CA ARG A 58 -3.81 -8.41 -3.27
C ARG A 58 -3.71 -7.00 -3.83
N ILE A 59 -3.57 -6.86 -5.15
CA ILE A 59 -3.52 -5.56 -5.82
C ILE A 59 -4.85 -4.81 -5.61
N GLU A 60 -5.98 -5.49 -5.78
CA GLU A 60 -7.31 -4.91 -5.52
C GLU A 60 -7.47 -4.44 -4.08
N ASN A 61 -7.00 -5.22 -3.10
CA ASN A 61 -7.02 -4.83 -1.69
C ASN A 61 -6.17 -3.57 -1.45
N ILE A 62 -4.96 -3.50 -2.00
CA ILE A 62 -4.08 -2.32 -1.87
C ILE A 62 -4.75 -1.08 -2.48
N ASN A 63 -5.28 -1.21 -3.70
CA ASN A 63 -5.93 -0.10 -4.40
C ASN A 63 -7.23 0.36 -3.69
N SER A 64 -7.98 -0.58 -3.12
CA SER A 64 -9.20 -0.27 -2.36
C SER A 64 -8.91 0.45 -1.06
N THR A 65 -7.81 0.08 -0.38
CA THR A 65 -7.33 0.81 0.81
C THR A 65 -6.87 2.23 0.45
N GLN A 66 -6.23 2.41 -0.70
CA GLN A 66 -5.81 3.73 -1.18
C GLN A 66 -6.97 4.63 -1.63
N SER A 67 -8.03 4.08 -2.23
CA SER A 67 -9.23 4.86 -2.64
C SER A 67 -10.17 5.27 -1.50
N LYS A 68 -10.07 4.63 -0.33
CA LYS A 68 -10.90 4.98 0.85
C LYS A 68 -10.43 6.21 1.62
N ILE A 69 -9.34 6.84 1.17
CA ILE A 69 -8.85 8.10 1.71
C ILE A 69 -9.56 9.24 0.95
N GLU A 70 -10.86 9.41 1.19
CA GLU A 70 -11.56 10.64 0.79
C GLU A 70 -11.29 11.75 1.85
N PRO A 71 -11.20 13.02 1.43
CA PRO A 71 -10.77 14.12 2.29
C PRO A 71 -11.85 14.44 3.33
N THR A 72 -11.45 14.56 4.59
CA THR A 72 -12.32 15.02 5.67
C THR A 72 -12.85 16.43 5.37
N PRO A 73 -14.13 16.71 5.66
CA PRO A 73 -14.71 18.01 5.38
C PRO A 73 -14.15 19.06 6.34
N ASN A 74 -13.67 20.15 5.75
CA ASN A 74 -13.33 21.40 6.40
C ASN A 74 -14.54 21.90 7.23
N VAL A 75 -14.36 22.05 8.55
CA VAL A 75 -15.29 22.80 9.39
C VAL A 75 -14.50 23.77 10.27
N GLU A 76 -14.55 25.02 9.83
CA GLU A 76 -14.54 26.27 10.59
C GLU A 76 -13.36 26.58 11.50
N SER A 77 -12.42 27.29 10.89
CA SER A 77 -11.75 28.46 11.45
C SER A 77 -12.69 29.35 12.27
N LYS A 78 -12.44 29.44 13.57
CA LYS A 78 -12.72 30.65 14.35
C LYS A 78 -11.43 31.19 14.94
N GLU A 79 -11.12 32.40 14.48
CA GLU A 79 -10.06 33.28 14.93
C GLU A 79 -10.05 33.44 16.46
N VAL A 80 -8.88 33.33 17.11
CA VAL A 80 -8.53 34.22 18.21
C VAL A 80 -7.02 34.53 18.15
N LYS A 81 -6.73 35.82 18.32
CA LYS A 81 -5.48 36.55 18.16
C LYS A 81 -4.31 36.03 19.02
N ALA A 82 -3.10 36.18 18.45
CA ALA A 82 -1.80 36.21 19.15
C ALA A 82 -1.77 37.36 20.21
N PRO A 83 -0.83 37.43 21.20
CA PRO A 83 0.62 37.25 20.97
C PRO A 83 1.50 36.70 22.13
N SER A 84 2.76 36.41 21.78
CA SER A 84 4.01 36.55 22.58
C SER A 84 4.63 35.31 23.25
N GLU A 85 5.85 35.03 22.77
CA GLU A 85 7.09 34.65 23.48
C GLU A 85 7.20 33.43 24.42
N LYS A 86 8.08 32.50 23.98
CA LYS A 86 9.17 31.83 24.70
C LYS A 86 8.84 31.20 26.07
N LYS A 87 8.84 29.86 26.12
CA LYS A 87 9.89 29.06 26.78
C LYS A 87 9.60 27.56 26.65
N GLU A 88 10.69 26.82 26.78
CA GLU A 88 10.87 25.40 26.62
C GLU A 88 10.03 24.54 27.58
N THR A 89 9.88 23.28 27.16
CA THR A 89 9.62 22.09 27.96
C THR A 89 8.23 21.98 28.57
N ASP A 90 7.37 21.14 27.99
CA ASP A 90 7.20 19.82 28.56
C ASP A 90 6.43 18.87 27.65
N GLU A 91 6.79 17.61 27.79
CA GLU A 91 6.35 16.43 27.08
C GLU A 91 4.82 16.30 27.07
N LYS A 92 4.23 16.23 25.87
CA LYS A 92 3.08 15.35 25.63
C LYS A 92 3.27 14.68 24.29
N GLU A 93 3.84 13.48 24.34
CA GLU A 93 3.62 12.43 23.37
C GLU A 93 2.12 12.31 23.08
N LYS A 94 1.70 12.97 22.01
CA LYS A 94 0.66 12.44 21.15
C LYS A 94 1.36 12.10 19.87
N THR A 95 1.74 10.84 19.74
CA THR A 95 2.08 10.21 18.47
C THR A 95 0.83 10.14 17.60
N ASP A 96 0.31 11.32 17.26
CA ASP A 96 -0.59 11.47 16.15
C ASP A 96 0.30 11.23 14.92
N HIS A 97 0.14 10.06 14.30
CA HIS A 97 0.78 9.70 13.04
C HIS A 97 0.32 10.70 11.96
N THR A 98 0.94 11.88 11.98
CA THR A 98 0.59 13.02 11.15
C THR A 98 1.33 12.83 9.84
N TRP A 99 0.59 12.40 8.83
CA TRP A 99 1.06 12.28 7.46
C TRP A 99 1.13 13.67 6.83
N VAL A 100 2.25 13.98 6.18
CA VAL A 100 2.48 15.25 5.48
C VAL A 100 2.60 14.96 3.99
N LYS A 101 1.79 15.64 3.19
CA LYS A 101 1.82 15.51 1.73
C LYS A 101 2.92 16.39 1.15
N VAL A 102 3.79 15.79 0.34
CA VAL A 102 4.90 16.49 -0.34
C VAL A 102 4.93 16.16 -1.83
N VAL A 103 5.38 17.11 -2.64
CA VAL A 103 5.70 16.92 -4.06
C VAL A 103 7.20 16.70 -4.19
N MET A 104 7.61 15.61 -4.84
CA MET A 104 9.01 15.31 -5.12
C MET A 104 9.54 16.22 -6.24
N LYS A 105 10.60 16.98 -5.96
CA LYS A 105 11.33 17.78 -6.95
C LYS A 105 12.44 17.01 -7.64
N GLU A 106 12.97 15.99 -6.99
CA GLU A 106 14.00 15.12 -7.54
C GLU A 106 13.75 13.69 -7.11
N SER A 107 14.35 12.72 -7.81
CA SER A 107 14.24 11.32 -7.40
C SER A 107 14.94 11.07 -6.05
N ALA A 108 14.21 10.54 -5.07
CA ALA A 108 14.78 10.24 -3.74
C ALA A 108 14.25 8.91 -3.18
N GLU A 109 14.97 8.37 -2.20
CA GLU A 109 14.57 7.16 -1.47
C GLU A 109 13.98 7.56 -0.11
N VAL A 110 12.78 7.05 0.19
CA VAL A 110 12.12 7.24 1.49
C VAL A 110 11.80 5.84 2.02
N ASN A 111 12.29 5.52 3.21
CA ASN A 111 12.10 4.22 3.87
C ASN A 111 12.42 2.99 2.98
N GLY A 112 13.48 3.07 2.16
CA GLY A 112 13.90 1.97 1.29
C GLY A 112 13.20 1.92 -0.08
N VAL A 113 12.28 2.85 -0.36
CA VAL A 113 11.51 2.91 -1.62
C VAL A 113 11.92 4.14 -2.42
N ARG A 114 12.24 3.95 -3.70
CA ARG A 114 12.64 5.04 -4.60
C ARG A 114 11.41 5.69 -5.25
N PHE A 115 11.30 7.00 -5.08
CA PHE A 115 10.27 7.86 -5.62
C PHE A 115 10.86 8.73 -6.73
N PRO A 116 10.30 8.72 -7.96
CA PRO A 116 10.73 9.59 -9.05
C PRO A 116 10.38 11.07 -8.80
N GLU A 117 10.91 11.96 -9.64
CA GLU A 117 10.52 13.39 -9.65
C GLU A 117 9.06 13.58 -10.10
N GLY A 118 8.39 14.59 -9.56
CA GLY A 118 7.07 15.06 -9.99
C GLY A 118 5.87 14.37 -9.35
N ILE A 119 6.09 13.37 -8.49
CA ILE A 119 5.00 12.65 -7.81
C ILE A 119 4.67 13.24 -6.44
N GLN A 120 3.41 13.09 -6.03
CA GLN A 120 2.93 13.45 -4.70
C GLN A 120 2.91 12.23 -3.81
N ILE A 121 3.49 12.34 -2.62
CA ILE A 121 3.54 11.26 -1.65
C ILE A 121 3.19 11.77 -0.25
N ASP A 122 2.56 10.89 0.54
CA ASP A 122 2.32 11.13 1.96
C ASP A 122 3.46 10.48 2.75
N VAL A 123 4.18 11.28 3.53
CA VAL A 123 5.34 10.85 4.30
C VAL A 123 5.17 11.21 5.77
N SER A 124 5.97 10.57 6.63
CA SER A 124 6.00 10.91 8.05
C SER A 124 6.45 12.37 8.25
N GLN A 125 6.11 12.97 9.39
CA GLN A 125 6.56 14.31 9.72
C GLN A 125 8.10 14.41 9.79
N GLU A 126 8.79 13.34 10.18
CA GLU A 126 10.25 13.30 10.21
C GLU A 126 10.84 13.24 8.79
N ASP A 127 10.28 12.38 7.94
CA ASP A 127 10.73 12.23 6.55
C ASP A 127 10.45 13.49 5.72
N SER A 128 9.29 14.13 5.90
CA SER A 128 8.99 15.40 5.21
C SER A 128 10.02 16.47 5.54
N LYS A 129 10.36 16.68 6.83
CA LYS A 129 11.39 17.63 7.24
C LYS A 129 12.73 17.32 6.58
N ARG A 130 13.11 16.04 6.51
CA ARG A 130 14.36 15.60 5.87
C ARG A 130 14.37 15.87 4.36
N LEU A 131 13.26 15.59 3.68
CA LEU A 131 13.12 15.81 2.23
C LEU A 131 13.12 17.31 1.87
N ILE A 132 12.41 18.14 2.64
CA ILE A 132 12.36 19.59 2.44
C ILE A 132 13.72 20.23 2.73
N LYS A 133 14.38 19.85 3.84
CA LYS A 133 15.70 20.39 4.20
C LYS A 133 16.78 20.04 3.16
N SER A 134 16.63 18.91 2.48
CA SER A 134 17.54 18.50 1.40
C SER A 134 17.16 19.07 0.03
N GLY A 135 16.08 19.85 -0.08
CA GLY A 135 15.60 20.44 -1.33
C GLY A 135 14.94 19.45 -2.30
N LYS A 136 14.75 18.19 -1.88
CA LYS A 136 14.25 17.10 -2.74
C LYS A 136 12.73 17.05 -2.84
N ALA A 137 12.03 17.74 -1.94
CA ALA A 137 10.59 17.84 -1.96
C ALA A 137 10.10 19.19 -1.43
N GLU A 138 8.84 19.51 -1.70
CA GLU A 138 8.15 20.70 -1.20
C GLU A 138 6.76 20.31 -0.66
N VAL A 139 6.30 21.00 0.40
CA VAL A 139 4.95 20.77 0.97
C VAL A 139 3.91 21.35 0.03
N ILE A 140 2.76 20.66 -0.08
CA ILE A 140 1.59 21.16 -0.82
C ILE A 140 0.77 22.10 0.04
#